data_AF-A0A0M2P1G5-F1
#
_entry.id   AF-A0A0M2P1G5-F1
#
_cell.length_a   1.000
_cell.length_b   1.000
_cell.length_c   1.000
_cell.angle_alpha   90.00
_cell.angle_beta   90.00
_cell.angle_gamma   90.00
#
_symmetry.space_group_name_H-M   'P 1'
#
loop_
_entity.id
_entity.type
_entity.pdbx_description
1 polymer ?
#
loop_
_entity_poly.entity_id
_entity_poly.type
_entity_poly.pdbx_seq_one_letter_code
_entity_poly.pdbx_strand_id
1 'polypeptide(L)' 'MNVLENFAANIIDGTPLIAPGKDGINGVNLVNAIYLSSWTGKEVTVPVNPSEFKDALNKQIQNEAH' A
#
# COMPACT_ATOMS: atom_id res chain seq x y z
N MET A 1 8.64 -23.25 -8.68
CA MET A 1 7.53 -22.84 -7.80
C MET A 1 7.22 -21.38 -8.08
N ASN A 2 6.06 -21.10 -8.65
CA ASN A 2 5.57 -19.74 -8.84
C ASN A 2 4.90 -19.21 -7.56
N VAL A 3 4.53 -17.92 -7.53
CA VAL A 3 3.94 -17.27 -6.33
C VAL A 3 2.64 -17.94 -5.89
N LEU A 4 1.79 -18.37 -6.83
CA LEU A 4 0.51 -18.99 -6.51
C LEU A 4 0.68 -20.43 -5.98
N GLU A 5 1.60 -21.19 -6.57
CA GLU A 5 1.99 -22.52 -6.09
C GLU A 5 2.57 -22.43 -4.66
N ASN A 6 3.44 -21.45 -4.41
CA ASN A 6 4.00 -21.24 -3.07
C ASN A 6 2.93 -20.83 -2.05
N PHE A 7 1.96 -20.00 -2.45
CA PHE A 7 0.85 -19.63 -1.61
C PHE A 7 0.00 -20.86 -1.21
N ALA A 8 -0.31 -21.74 -2.16
CA ALA A 8 -1.00 -23.00 -1.87
C ALA A 8 -0.18 -23.91 -0.92
N ALA A 9 1.13 -24.04 -1.16
CA ALA A 9 2.03 -24.83 -0.30
C ALA A 9 2.20 -24.22 1.11
N ASN A 10 2.09 -22.90 1.26
CA ASN A 10 2.07 -22.25 2.57
C ASN A 10 0.81 -22.62 3.37
N ILE A 11 -0.35 -22.70 2.70
CA ILE A 11 -1.62 -23.08 3.34
C ILE A 11 -1.62 -24.56 3.75
N ILE A 12 -1.17 -25.45 2.86
CA ILE A 12 -1.26 -26.90 3.07
C ILE A 12 -0.14 -27.38 4.01
N ASP A 13 1.10 -26.97 3.74
CA ASP A 13 2.29 -27.56 4.36
C ASP A 13 3.02 -26.59 5.31
N GLY A 14 2.56 -25.34 5.44
CA GLY A 14 3.25 -24.32 6.23
C GLY A 14 4.56 -23.84 5.60
N THR A 15 4.81 -24.15 4.33
CA THR A 15 6.03 -23.72 3.60
C THR A 15 6.17 -22.20 3.65
N PRO A 16 7.35 -21.62 3.94
CA PRO A 16 7.53 -20.17 3.97
C PRO A 16 7.12 -19.48 2.66
N LEU A 17 6.48 -18.30 2.79
CA LEU A 17 6.09 -17.50 1.64
C LEU A 17 7.31 -16.86 0.99
N ILE A 18 7.42 -16.99 -0.34
CA ILE A 18 8.46 -16.31 -1.14
C ILE A 18 8.16 -14.81 -1.30
N ALA A 19 6.90 -14.41 -1.15
CA ALA A 19 6.45 -13.02 -1.20
C ALA A 19 5.42 -12.76 -0.09
N PRO A 20 5.88 -12.49 1.15
CA PRO A 20 5.00 -12.16 2.27
C PRO A 20 4.26 -10.84 2.02
N GLY A 21 2.97 -10.78 2.38
CA GLY A 21 2.17 -9.54 2.23
C GLY A 21 2.72 -8.33 3.00
N LYS A 22 3.46 -8.58 4.10
CA LYS A 22 4.21 -7.56 4.85
C LYS A 22 5.14 -6.74 3.94
N ASP A 23 5.83 -7.39 3.02
CA ASP A 23 6.81 -6.71 2.17
C ASP A 23 6.09 -5.84 1.12
N GLY A 24 4.88 -6.26 0.71
CA GLY A 24 4.00 -5.47 -0.16
C GLY A 24 3.46 -4.19 0.50
N ILE A 25 3.26 -4.18 1.82
CA ILE A 25 2.77 -3.00 2.56
C ILE A 25 3.73 -1.81 2.43
N ASN A 26 5.04 -2.05 2.30
CA ASN A 26 6.02 -0.98 2.10
C ASN A 26 5.83 -0.29 0.74
N GLY A 27 5.51 -1.06 -0.31
CA GLY A 27 5.19 -0.50 -1.63
C GLY A 27 3.93 0.36 -1.60
N VAL A 28 2.89 -0.11 -0.91
CA VAL A 28 1.65 0.67 -0.71
C VAL A 28 1.93 1.97 0.05
N ASN A 29 2.73 1.92 1.12
CA ASN A 29 3.11 3.11 1.87
C ASN A 29 3.90 4.12 1.04
N LEU A 30 4.82 3.66 0.19
CA LEU A 30 5.58 4.52 -0.71
C LEU A 30 4.65 5.22 -1.71
N VAL A 31 3.73 4.48 -2.32
CA VAL A 31 2.76 5.04 -3.28
C VAL A 31 1.84 6.06 -2.59
N ASN A 32 1.36 5.77 -1.39
CA ASN A 32 0.57 6.72 -0.60
C ASN A 32 1.36 8.01 -0.30
N ALA A 33 2.68 7.91 -0.05
CA ALA A 33 3.52 9.07 0.21
C ALA A 33 3.67 9.95 -1.03
N ILE A 34 3.86 9.33 -2.20
CA ILE A 34 3.96 10.01 -3.50
C ILE A 34 2.68 10.80 -3.77
N TYR A 35 1.51 10.16 -3.62
CA TYR A 35 0.23 10.83 -3.82
C TYR A 35 0.00 11.96 -2.82
N LEU A 36 0.23 11.71 -1.53
CA LEU A 36 0.02 12.72 -0.49
C LEU A 36 0.92 13.93 -0.70
N SER A 37 2.19 13.70 -1.07
CA SER A 37 3.13 14.78 -1.38
C SER A 37 2.67 15.57 -2.61
N SER A 38 2.24 14.88 -3.67
CA SER A 38 1.72 15.53 -4.88
C SER A 38 0.48 16.39 -4.63
N TRP A 39 -0.42 15.98 -3.72
CA TRP A 39 -1.65 16.72 -3.43
C TRP A 39 -1.45 17.87 -2.44
N THR A 40 -0.50 17.74 -1.51
CA THR A 40 -0.28 18.73 -0.45
C THR A 40 0.85 19.71 -0.77
N GLY A 41 1.70 19.40 -1.77
CA GLY A 41 2.88 20.18 -2.10
C GLY A 41 3.95 20.16 -1.01
N LYS A 42 3.92 19.17 -0.11
CA LYS A 42 4.82 19.07 1.04
C LYS A 42 5.64 17.79 0.99
N GLU A 43 6.77 17.81 1.66
CA GLU A 43 7.54 16.60 1.94
C GLU A 43 6.75 15.70 2.90
N VAL A 44 6.74 14.40 2.64
CA VAL A 44 5.99 13.40 3.40
C VAL A 44 6.96 12.32 3.90
N THR A 45 6.89 12.01 5.18
CA THR A 45 7.69 10.95 5.80
C THR A 45 7.05 9.57 5.60
N VAL A 46 7.88 8.56 5.36
CA VAL A 46 7.46 7.15 5.30
C VAL A 46 7.75 6.48 6.65
N PRO A 47 6.82 5.69 7.23
CA PRO A 47 5.50 5.35 6.70
C PRO A 47 4.48 6.48 6.83
N VAL A 48 3.55 6.55 5.88
CA VAL A 48 2.51 7.58 5.82
C VAL A 48 1.49 7.38 6.94
N ASN A 49 1.01 8.48 7.53
CA ASN A 49 -0.13 8.44 8.43
C ASN A 49 -1.40 8.00 7.66
N PRO A 50 -2.01 6.85 7.99
CA PRO A 50 -3.16 6.34 7.23
C PRO A 50 -4.37 7.27 7.26
N SER A 51 -4.60 7.99 8.36
CA SER A 51 -5.72 8.93 8.49
C SER A 51 -5.51 10.15 7.60
N GLU A 52 -4.28 10.69 7.57
CA GLU A 52 -3.94 11.83 6.73
C GLU A 52 -4.12 11.51 5.24
N PHE A 53 -3.62 10.34 4.81
CA PHE A 53 -3.80 9.89 3.43
C PHE A 53 -5.28 9.70 3.09
N LYS A 54 -6.06 9.06 3.98
CA LYS A 54 -7.49 8.84 3.78
C LYS A 54 -8.26 10.15 3.62
N ASP A 55 -7.96 11.15 4.43
CA ASP A 55 -8.61 12.45 4.35
C ASP A 55 -8.26 13.19 3.06
N ALA A 56 -7.00 13.12 2.63
CA ALA A 56 -6.56 13.69 1.35
C ALA A 56 -7.20 12.97 0.15
N LEU A 57 -7.27 11.63 0.18
CA LEU A 57 -7.91 10.83 -0.85
C LEU A 57 -9.40 11.17 -0.98
N ASN A 58 -10.12 11.26 0.14
CA ASN A 58 -11.53 11.64 0.12
C ASN A 58 -11.75 13.02 -0.51
N LYS A 59 -10.87 13.99 -0.25
CA LYS A 59 -10.94 15.31 -0.90
C LYS A 59 -10.80 15.20 -2.42
N GLN A 60 -9.87 14.39 -2.93
CA GLN A 60 -9.72 14.20 -4.37
C GLN A 60 -10.94 13.51 -5.00
N ILE A 61 -11.48 12.48 -4.36
CA ILE A 61 -12.71 11.81 -4.82
C ILE A 61 -13.87 12.80 -4.93
N GLN A 62 -14.04 13.70 -3.94
CA GLN A 62 -15.09 14.73 -4.00
C GLN A 62 -14.85 15.76 -5.10
N ASN A 63 -13.59 16.15 -5.34
CA ASN A 63 -13.24 17.09 -6.41
C ASN A 63 -13.52 16.51 -7.81
N GLU A 64 -13.31 15.21 -8.02
CA GLU A 64 -13.58 14.53 -9.29
C GLU A 64 -15.06 14.22 -9.54
N ALA A 65 -15.88 14.24 -8.48
CA ALA A 65 -17.32 13.97 -8.59
C ALA A 65 -18.14 15.18 -9.08
N HIS A 66 -17.51 16.35 -9.27
CA HIS A 66 -18.10 17.59 -9.80
C HIS A 66 -17.76 17.77 -11.29
#